data_AF-A0A8T5REQ3-F1
#
_entry.id   AF-A0A8T5REQ3-F1
#
_cell.length_a   1.000
_cell.length_b   1.000
_cell.length_c   1.000
_cell.angle_alpha   90.00
_cell.angle_beta   90.00
_cell.angle_gamma   90.00
#
_symmetry.space_group_name_H-M   'P 1'
#
loop_
_entity.id
_entity.type
_entity.pdbx_description
1 polymer ?
#
loop_
_entity_poly.entity_id
_entity_poly.type
_entity_poly.pdbx_seq_one_letter_code
_entity_poly.pdbx_strand_id
1 'polypeptide(L)'
;MYRKTKDEYYKKIKELAKVKNITLLSPRYINNSIPLLFKCNNKYCRKKWRDSRANIIRRKVGFNCPKCGKGINRHYDIEDMNEIVAMKPGGGKCISRRFRGTKKYHIWECFTCGHKWCAKPNDLMGKPSRPQGTWCPKCSHGLGEKICRVFFEKIFHRKFPKEYELNWLRERKMHLDGYNKELRLAFEYQGKQHYTRIPHYHPTEKVFRDSQKRDEYKRIMCENNDITLIEVGYVRTNGKLRRVKFKEIEDFIVNECLEKGISVPFRKEKINWRKFNIAPLGYLEEIKEIAKMKGGKCISQYWFGARVKLEFICADDHYFKATPNKIKGTPKKPNGTWCPKCKYKYLQQNQLKYTKEYLDKLAILRGGPGSECLSIEYKGFHKKHTWKCSKGHIFSARFDSVKGYQSKPEGSWCRKCI
;
A
#
# COMPACT_ATOMS: atom_id res chain seq x y z
N MET A 1 -30.57 41.17 14.87
CA MET A 1 -30.06 40.01 14.10
C MET A 1 -30.34 40.21 12.61
N TYR A 2 -29.32 40.51 11.80
CA TYR A 2 -29.47 40.73 10.35
C TYR A 2 -30.07 39.49 9.68
N ARG A 3 -31.30 39.61 9.14
CA ARG A 3 -31.90 38.59 8.27
C ARG A 3 -31.11 38.58 6.96
N LYS A 4 -30.30 37.54 6.75
CA LYS A 4 -29.57 37.33 5.49
C LYS A 4 -30.51 37.49 4.29
N THR A 5 -30.09 38.23 3.28
CA THR A 5 -30.88 38.45 2.08
C THR A 5 -31.09 37.13 1.33
N LYS A 6 -32.11 37.07 0.46
CA LYS A 6 -32.40 35.86 -0.35
C LYS A 6 -31.18 35.44 -1.20
N ASP A 7 -30.41 36.42 -1.68
CA ASP A 7 -29.23 36.20 -2.51
C ASP A 7 -28.02 35.70 -1.71
N GLU A 8 -27.79 36.23 -0.51
CA GLU A 8 -26.76 35.72 0.40
C GLU A 8 -27.02 34.27 0.79
N TYR A 9 -28.29 33.92 1.03
CA TYR A 9 -28.67 32.54 1.30
C TYR A 9 -28.41 31.64 0.08
N TYR A 10 -28.81 32.07 -1.12
CA TYR A 10 -28.61 31.31 -2.35
C TYR A 10 -27.12 31.08 -2.66
N LYS A 11 -26.26 32.10 -2.48
CA LYS A 11 -24.80 31.98 -2.62
C LYS A 11 -24.23 30.92 -1.67
N LYS A 12 -24.62 30.96 -0.39
CA LYS A 12 -24.18 29.98 0.62
C LYS A 12 -24.56 28.53 0.24
N ILE A 13 -25.76 28.33 -0.30
CA ILE A 13 -26.21 26.99 -0.73
C ILE A 13 -25.41 26.49 -1.94
N LYS A 14 -25.07 27.39 -2.88
CA LYS A 14 -24.24 27.07 -4.05
C LYS A 14 -22.83 26.60 -3.65
N GLU A 15 -22.23 27.25 -2.65
CA GLU A 15 -20.93 26.85 -2.07
C GLU A 15 -21.01 25.48 -1.37
N LEU A 16 -22.05 25.27 -0.55
CA LEU A 16 -22.30 24.01 0.13
C LEU A 16 -22.47 22.84 -0.85
N ALA A 17 -23.20 23.06 -1.95
CA ALA A 17 -23.36 22.07 -3.00
C ALA A 17 -22.03 21.73 -3.70
N LYS A 18 -21.18 22.73 -3.96
CA LYS A 18 -19.86 22.54 -4.55
C LYS A 18 -18.96 21.66 -3.68
N VAL A 19 -18.88 21.92 -2.37
CA VAL A 19 -18.08 21.13 -1.42
C VAL A 19 -18.54 19.66 -1.36
N LYS A 20 -19.83 19.41 -1.57
CA LYS A 20 -20.44 18.09 -1.47
C LYS A 20 -20.53 17.34 -2.81
N ASN A 21 -19.90 17.88 -3.86
CA ASN A 21 -19.96 17.34 -5.22
C ASN A 21 -21.41 17.18 -5.73
N ILE A 22 -22.20 18.24 -5.55
CA ILE A 22 -23.61 18.34 -5.92
C ILE A 22 -23.78 19.59 -6.80
N THR A 23 -24.56 19.49 -7.87
CA THR A 23 -24.95 20.61 -8.71
C THR A 23 -26.29 21.16 -8.25
N LEU A 24 -26.37 22.46 -7.95
CA LEU A 24 -27.62 23.18 -7.72
C LEU A 24 -28.21 23.57 -9.09
N LEU A 25 -29.40 23.06 -9.40
CA LEU A 25 -30.07 23.26 -10.69
C LEU A 25 -31.06 24.42 -10.68
N SER A 26 -31.63 24.78 -9.53
CA SER A 26 -32.47 25.98 -9.43
C SER A 26 -31.62 27.22 -9.68
N PRO A 27 -32.03 28.16 -10.54
CA PRO A 27 -31.23 29.34 -10.91
C PRO A 27 -31.20 30.45 -9.85
N ARG A 28 -32.20 30.48 -8.97
CA ARG A 28 -32.33 31.43 -7.85
C ARG A 28 -33.11 30.82 -6.69
N TYR A 29 -33.00 31.44 -5.52
CA TYR A 29 -33.84 31.14 -4.36
C TYR A 29 -34.99 32.14 -4.26
N ILE A 30 -36.24 31.65 -4.21
CA ILE A 30 -37.44 32.50 -4.27
C ILE A 30 -38.00 32.77 -2.86
N ASN A 31 -38.33 31.71 -2.11
CA ASN A 31 -38.88 31.78 -0.75
C ASN A 31 -38.76 30.42 -0.02
N ASN A 32 -39.29 30.32 1.20
CA ASN A 32 -39.24 29.09 2.01
C ASN A 32 -40.13 27.96 1.49
N SER A 33 -41.20 28.30 0.77
CA SER A 33 -42.22 27.37 0.28
C SER A 33 -41.79 26.66 -1.00
N ILE A 34 -40.90 27.27 -1.79
CA ILE A 34 -40.38 26.69 -3.04
C ILE A 34 -39.05 25.98 -2.78
N PRO A 35 -38.98 24.64 -2.89
CA PRO A 35 -37.75 23.90 -2.65
C PRO A 35 -36.74 24.07 -3.79
N LEU A 36 -35.45 24.03 -3.44
CA LEU A 36 -34.35 24.08 -4.40
C LEU A 36 -34.11 22.69 -4.99
N LEU A 37 -33.78 22.65 -6.28
CA LEU A 37 -33.50 21.43 -7.03
C LEU A 37 -31.98 21.20 -7.13
N PHE A 38 -31.56 19.97 -6.84
CA PHE A 38 -30.16 19.55 -6.84
C PHE A 38 -29.96 18.30 -7.68
N LYS A 39 -28.71 18.06 -8.11
CA LYS A 39 -28.26 16.87 -8.83
C LYS A 39 -26.95 16.35 -8.23
N CYS A 40 -26.87 15.05 -7.97
CA CYS A 40 -25.63 14.44 -7.49
C CYS A 40 -24.64 14.28 -8.65
N ASN A 41 -23.39 14.73 -8.47
CA ASN A 41 -22.34 14.58 -9.49
C ASN A 41 -21.58 13.24 -9.38
N ASN A 42 -21.99 12.35 -8.47
CA ASN A 42 -21.52 10.97 -8.50
C ASN A 42 -21.99 10.31 -9.80
N LYS A 43 -21.04 9.84 -10.60
CA LYS A 43 -21.26 9.27 -11.94
C LYS A 43 -22.32 8.15 -11.97
N TYR A 44 -22.46 7.40 -10.86
CA TYR A 44 -23.42 6.30 -10.70
C TYR A 44 -24.73 6.69 -10.01
N CYS A 45 -24.81 7.86 -9.37
CA CYS A 45 -26.04 8.30 -8.71
C CYS A 45 -26.91 9.14 -9.63
N ARG A 46 -26.34 10.24 -10.16
CA ARG A 46 -27.00 11.29 -10.98
C ARG A 46 -28.38 11.77 -10.49
N LYS A 47 -28.77 11.43 -9.24
CA LYS A 47 -30.11 11.63 -8.72
C LYS A 47 -30.38 13.11 -8.62
N LYS A 48 -31.53 13.51 -9.14
CA LYS A 48 -32.11 14.83 -8.90
C LYS A 48 -33.01 14.75 -7.67
N TRP A 49 -32.95 15.74 -6.78
CA TRP A 49 -33.87 15.83 -5.65
C TRP A 49 -34.17 17.28 -5.29
N ARG A 50 -35.32 17.49 -4.65
CA ARG A 50 -35.75 18.79 -4.13
C ARG A 50 -35.51 18.83 -2.63
N ASP A 51 -35.03 19.96 -2.12
CA ASP A 51 -34.86 20.16 -0.67
C ASP A 51 -35.28 21.58 -0.26
N SER A 52 -36.02 21.69 0.84
CA SER A 52 -36.53 22.97 1.36
C SER A 52 -35.48 23.66 2.24
N ARG A 53 -35.61 24.97 2.44
CA ARG A 53 -34.71 25.72 3.33
C ARG A 53 -34.63 25.11 4.73
N ALA A 54 -35.78 24.75 5.30
CA ALA A 54 -35.84 24.18 6.65
C ALA A 54 -35.05 22.86 6.75
N ASN A 55 -35.15 22.00 5.74
CA ASN A 55 -34.45 20.71 5.72
C ASN A 55 -32.94 20.84 5.51
N ILE A 56 -32.51 21.80 4.68
CA ILE A 56 -31.08 22.05 4.44
C ILE A 56 -30.40 22.59 5.70
N ILE A 57 -31.12 23.37 6.52
CA ILE A 57 -30.60 23.95 7.77
C ILE A 57 -30.70 22.98 8.95
N ARG A 58 -31.80 22.21 9.10
CA ARG A 58 -32.05 21.35 10.29
C ARG A 58 -31.19 20.08 10.37
N ARG A 59 -30.70 19.52 9.26
CA ARG A 59 -29.98 18.22 9.29
C ARG A 59 -28.55 18.38 9.82
N LYS A 60 -28.32 18.08 11.11
CA LYS A 60 -26.98 18.02 11.77
C LYS A 60 -25.94 17.15 11.04
N VAL A 61 -26.36 16.17 10.23
CA VAL A 61 -25.47 15.25 9.48
C VAL A 61 -25.12 15.74 8.05
N GLY A 62 -25.51 16.97 7.72
CA GLY A 62 -25.06 17.68 6.53
C GLY A 62 -25.89 17.41 5.27
N PHE A 63 -26.04 18.47 4.48
CA PHE A 63 -26.54 18.49 3.12
C PHE A 63 -25.76 17.48 2.24
N ASN A 64 -26.32 16.29 2.02
CA ASN A 64 -25.74 15.23 1.21
C ASN A 64 -26.82 14.66 0.28
N CYS A 65 -26.42 14.05 -0.84
CA CYS A 65 -27.37 13.38 -1.71
C CYS A 65 -28.16 12.31 -0.92
N PRO A 66 -29.51 12.31 -0.94
CA PRO A 66 -30.32 11.37 -0.15
C PRO A 66 -30.04 9.88 -0.46
N LYS A 67 -29.52 9.59 -1.65
CA LYS A 67 -29.11 8.24 -2.05
C LYS A 67 -27.69 7.89 -1.57
N CYS A 68 -26.77 8.85 -1.58
CA CYS A 68 -25.37 8.62 -1.15
C CYS A 68 -25.15 8.80 0.36
N GLY A 69 -25.97 9.62 1.02
CA GLY A 69 -25.84 9.95 2.45
C GLY A 69 -26.35 8.85 3.40
N LYS A 70 -27.23 7.95 2.93
CA LYS A 70 -27.77 6.82 3.71
C LYS A 70 -26.86 5.59 3.76
N GLY A 71 -25.60 5.71 3.30
CA GLY A 71 -24.60 4.65 3.45
C GLY A 71 -25.00 3.30 2.82
N ILE A 72 -25.33 3.25 1.52
CA ILE A 72 -25.41 1.98 0.78
C ILE A 72 -24.79 2.12 -0.62
N ASN A 73 -23.86 1.19 -0.89
CA ASN A 73 -23.23 0.81 -2.15
C ASN A 73 -22.48 1.90 -2.93
N ARG A 74 -21.15 1.97 -2.69
CA ARG A 74 -20.23 2.18 -3.81
C ARG A 74 -20.54 1.09 -4.85
N HIS A 75 -21.15 1.47 -5.97
CA HIS A 75 -21.28 0.59 -7.11
C HIS A 75 -19.87 0.40 -7.64
N TYR A 76 -19.30 -0.76 -7.35
CA TYR A 76 -18.07 -1.19 -7.97
C TYR A 76 -18.40 -1.85 -9.30
N ASP A 77 -17.58 -1.63 -10.31
CA ASP A 77 -17.59 -2.36 -11.58
C ASP A 77 -16.32 -3.22 -11.73
N ILE A 78 -16.16 -3.88 -12.89
CA ILE A 78 -14.97 -4.70 -13.18
C ILE A 78 -13.70 -3.84 -13.18
N GLU A 79 -13.79 -2.59 -13.63
CA GLU A 79 -12.65 -1.68 -13.73
C GLU A 79 -12.17 -1.29 -12.33
N ASP A 80 -13.09 -0.89 -11.44
CA ASP A 80 -12.77 -0.63 -10.04
C ASP A 80 -12.12 -1.85 -9.37
N MET A 81 -12.61 -3.06 -9.69
CA MET A 81 -12.03 -4.30 -9.16
C MET A 81 -10.63 -4.55 -9.68
N ASN A 82 -10.41 -4.35 -10.99
CA ASN A 82 -9.11 -4.48 -11.62
C ASN A 82 -8.10 -3.48 -11.05
N GLU A 83 -8.52 -2.24 -10.75
CA GLU A 83 -7.68 -1.28 -10.06
C GLU A 83 -7.28 -1.75 -8.66
N ILE A 84 -8.24 -2.28 -7.89
CA ILE A 84 -8.01 -2.79 -6.54
C ILE A 84 -7.05 -3.98 -6.56
N VAL A 85 -7.22 -4.90 -7.50
CA VAL A 85 -6.36 -6.09 -7.58
C VAL A 85 -5.01 -5.82 -8.22
N ALA A 86 -4.88 -4.80 -9.07
CA ALA A 86 -3.59 -4.30 -9.53
C ALA A 86 -2.71 -3.80 -8.37
N MET A 87 -3.31 -3.33 -7.26
CA MET A 87 -2.59 -2.90 -6.06
C MET A 87 -2.11 -4.07 -5.18
N LYS A 88 -2.51 -5.30 -5.48
CA LYS A 88 -2.10 -6.49 -4.72
C LYS A 88 -0.70 -6.93 -5.09
N PRO A 89 0.02 -7.63 -4.19
CA PRO A 89 1.38 -8.11 -4.47
C PRO A 89 1.44 -8.89 -5.78
N GLY A 90 2.12 -8.29 -6.77
CA GLY A 90 2.32 -8.85 -8.11
C GLY A 90 1.10 -8.83 -9.05
N GLY A 91 0.05 -8.09 -8.68
CA GLY A 91 -1.06 -7.71 -9.56
C GLY A 91 -1.97 -8.85 -10.03
N GLY A 92 -3.03 -8.48 -10.77
CA GLY A 92 -3.95 -9.41 -11.40
C GLY A 92 -5.14 -8.72 -12.05
N LYS A 93 -6.08 -9.52 -12.56
CA LYS A 93 -7.36 -9.05 -13.11
C LYS A 93 -8.52 -9.94 -12.69
N CYS A 94 -9.71 -9.38 -12.66
CA CYS A 94 -10.98 -10.10 -12.66
C CYS A 94 -11.24 -10.60 -14.08
N ILE A 95 -11.42 -11.92 -14.25
CA ILE A 95 -11.74 -12.54 -15.55
C ILE A 95 -13.21 -12.96 -15.66
N SER A 96 -14.03 -12.68 -14.64
CA SER A 96 -15.47 -12.87 -14.75
C SER A 96 -16.06 -11.91 -15.78
N ARG A 97 -16.95 -12.42 -16.67
CA ARG A 97 -17.63 -11.64 -17.72
C ARG A 97 -18.42 -10.42 -17.19
N ARG A 98 -18.93 -10.48 -15.96
CA ARG A 98 -19.69 -9.38 -15.33
C ARG A 98 -19.41 -9.28 -13.84
N PHE A 99 -19.37 -8.07 -13.30
CA PHE A 99 -19.33 -7.84 -11.85
C PHE A 99 -20.71 -8.06 -11.24
N ARG A 100 -20.82 -9.00 -10.31
CA ARG A 100 -22.07 -9.40 -9.64
C ARG A 100 -22.18 -8.87 -8.19
N GLY A 101 -21.25 -8.02 -7.77
CA GLY A 101 -21.24 -7.41 -6.43
C GLY A 101 -20.14 -7.93 -5.49
N THR A 102 -19.82 -7.15 -4.47
CA THR A 102 -18.63 -7.38 -3.61
C THR A 102 -18.69 -8.64 -2.75
N LYS A 103 -19.91 -9.14 -2.47
CA LYS A 103 -20.15 -10.35 -1.67
C LYS A 103 -20.30 -11.62 -2.51
N LYS A 104 -20.33 -11.51 -3.84
CA LYS A 104 -20.45 -12.65 -4.76
C LYS A 104 -19.08 -13.11 -5.25
N TYR A 105 -18.98 -14.38 -5.59
CA TYR A 105 -17.76 -14.96 -6.13
C TYR A 105 -17.47 -14.46 -7.55
N HIS A 106 -16.20 -14.19 -7.79
CA HIS A 106 -15.64 -13.81 -9.09
C HIS A 106 -14.36 -14.63 -9.32
N ILE A 107 -14.02 -14.80 -10.59
CA ILE A 107 -12.79 -15.48 -11.01
C ILE A 107 -11.71 -14.43 -11.23
N TRP A 108 -10.56 -14.65 -10.63
CA TRP A 108 -9.41 -13.74 -10.64
C TRP A 108 -8.21 -14.46 -11.23
N GLU A 109 -7.37 -13.72 -11.94
CA GLU A 109 -6.10 -14.19 -12.48
C GLU A 109 -4.95 -13.40 -11.86
N CYS A 110 -3.95 -14.11 -11.36
CA CYS A 110 -2.75 -13.53 -10.77
C CYS A 110 -1.73 -13.29 -11.87
N PHE A 111 -1.30 -12.05 -12.05
CA PHE A 111 -0.26 -11.74 -13.05
C PHE A 111 1.13 -12.21 -12.62
N THR A 112 1.32 -12.54 -11.34
CA THR A 112 2.59 -13.08 -10.85
C THR A 112 2.80 -14.54 -11.27
N CYS A 113 1.76 -15.37 -11.25
CA CYS A 113 1.95 -16.82 -11.46
C CYS A 113 0.95 -17.46 -12.41
N GLY A 114 0.12 -16.65 -13.09
CA GLY A 114 -0.95 -17.11 -13.98
C GLY A 114 -2.10 -17.84 -13.28
N HIS A 115 -2.07 -17.96 -11.95
CA HIS A 115 -3.08 -18.73 -11.22
C HIS A 115 -4.45 -18.08 -11.32
N LYS A 116 -5.44 -18.87 -11.75
CA LYS A 116 -6.85 -18.49 -11.82
C LYS A 116 -7.59 -19.08 -10.63
N TRP A 117 -8.27 -18.26 -9.82
CA TRP A 117 -9.01 -18.75 -8.64
C TRP A 117 -10.31 -17.98 -8.39
N CYS A 118 -11.20 -18.60 -7.64
CA CYS A 118 -12.50 -18.04 -7.28
C CYS A 118 -12.44 -17.37 -5.90
N ALA A 119 -12.82 -16.10 -5.79
CA ALA A 119 -12.86 -15.36 -4.51
C ALA A 119 -13.88 -14.23 -4.53
N LYS A 120 -14.32 -13.80 -3.34
CA LYS A 120 -15.20 -12.63 -3.19
C LYS A 120 -14.35 -11.35 -3.21
N PRO A 121 -14.78 -10.29 -3.93
CA PRO A 121 -14.10 -9.00 -3.90
C PRO A 121 -13.87 -8.43 -2.49
N ASN A 122 -14.81 -8.64 -1.57
CA ASN A 122 -14.70 -8.13 -0.20
C ASN A 122 -13.53 -8.76 0.58
N ASP A 123 -13.23 -10.04 0.32
CA ASP A 123 -12.09 -10.71 0.96
C ASP A 123 -10.77 -10.18 0.40
N LEU A 124 -10.75 -9.82 -0.88
CA LEU A 124 -9.60 -9.19 -1.54
C LEU A 124 -9.43 -7.74 -1.07
N MET A 125 -10.48 -6.93 -0.98
CA MET A 125 -10.37 -5.53 -0.54
C MET A 125 -9.93 -5.38 0.91
N GLY A 126 -10.28 -6.34 1.77
CA GLY A 126 -10.05 -6.26 3.20
C GLY A 126 -11.31 -5.89 3.98
N LYS A 127 -11.26 -6.19 5.28
CA LYS A 127 -12.34 -5.98 6.25
C LYS A 127 -11.73 -5.41 7.54
N PRO A 128 -12.50 -4.87 8.50
CA PRO A 128 -11.93 -4.30 9.73
C PRO A 128 -10.95 -5.23 10.46
N SER A 129 -11.21 -6.55 10.47
CA SER A 129 -10.32 -7.56 11.06
C SER A 129 -9.10 -7.96 10.20
N ARG A 130 -9.06 -7.58 8.92
CA ARG A 130 -7.93 -7.79 8.00
C ARG A 130 -7.89 -6.64 6.97
N PRO A 131 -7.40 -5.44 7.36
CA PRO A 131 -7.46 -4.24 6.53
C PRO A 131 -6.76 -4.39 5.17
N GLN A 132 -5.78 -5.29 5.09
CA GLN A 132 -4.96 -5.58 3.91
C GLN A 132 -5.62 -6.54 2.90
N GLY A 133 -6.70 -7.23 3.29
CA GLY A 133 -7.36 -8.28 2.50
C GLY A 133 -6.46 -9.48 2.17
N THR A 134 -6.96 -10.42 1.37
CA THR A 134 -6.22 -11.58 0.84
C THR A 134 -5.77 -11.35 -0.59
N TRP A 135 -4.91 -12.24 -1.12
CA TRP A 135 -4.55 -12.28 -2.54
C TRP A 135 -4.27 -13.72 -2.99
N CYS A 136 -3.76 -13.87 -4.22
CA CYS A 136 -3.45 -15.13 -4.89
C CYS A 136 -2.91 -16.18 -3.92
N PRO A 137 -3.70 -17.24 -3.64
CA PRO A 137 -3.31 -18.24 -2.65
C PRO A 137 -2.02 -18.93 -3.07
N LYS A 138 -1.82 -19.22 -4.36
CA LYS A 138 -0.59 -19.83 -4.91
C LYS A 138 0.67 -18.99 -4.71
N CYS A 139 0.58 -17.65 -4.70
CA CYS A 139 1.73 -16.78 -4.44
C CYS A 139 1.99 -16.55 -2.95
N SER A 140 0.94 -16.58 -2.12
CA SER A 140 1.09 -16.55 -0.67
C SER A 140 1.53 -17.88 -0.09
N HIS A 141 1.26 -18.97 -0.80
CA HIS A 141 1.66 -20.33 -0.47
C HIS A 141 3.06 -20.60 -1.05
N GLY A 142 3.98 -21.12 -0.25
CA GLY A 142 5.31 -21.51 -0.71
C GLY A 142 6.38 -20.41 -0.88
N LEU A 143 6.11 -19.11 -0.68
CA LEU A 143 7.21 -18.11 -0.68
C LEU A 143 8.17 -18.32 0.50
N GLY A 144 7.61 -18.63 1.68
CA GLY A 144 8.40 -19.00 2.86
C GLY A 144 9.21 -20.27 2.63
N GLU A 145 8.58 -21.32 2.11
CA GLU A 145 9.22 -22.59 1.73
C GLU A 145 10.37 -22.37 0.73
N LYS A 146 10.14 -21.58 -0.33
CA LYS A 146 11.18 -21.26 -1.34
C LYS A 146 12.35 -20.49 -0.75
N ILE A 147 12.09 -19.47 0.07
CA ILE A 147 13.14 -18.70 0.74
C ILE A 147 13.93 -19.63 1.67
N CYS A 148 13.24 -20.45 2.46
CA CYS A 148 13.84 -21.42 3.38
C CYS A 148 14.74 -22.39 2.61
N ARG A 149 14.25 -22.97 1.50
CA ARG A 149 15.03 -23.84 0.63
C ARG A 149 16.32 -23.18 0.16
N VAL A 150 16.25 -21.93 -0.32
CA VAL A 150 17.44 -21.22 -0.79
C VAL A 150 18.44 -20.97 0.35
N PHE A 151 17.98 -20.75 1.59
CA PHE A 151 18.87 -20.71 2.74
C PHE A 151 19.58 -22.05 2.95
N PHE A 152 18.85 -23.16 3.03
CA PHE A 152 19.47 -24.50 3.15
C PHE A 152 20.47 -24.77 2.03
N GLU A 153 20.10 -24.51 0.76
CA GLU A 153 21.01 -24.74 -0.37
C GLU A 153 22.26 -23.86 -0.32
N LYS A 154 22.16 -22.63 0.21
CA LYS A 154 23.29 -21.72 0.36
C LYS A 154 24.15 -22.02 1.59
N ILE A 155 23.57 -22.52 2.68
CA ILE A 155 24.30 -22.90 3.90
C ILE A 155 25.11 -24.17 3.63
N PHE A 156 24.48 -25.18 3.04
CA PHE A 156 25.07 -26.51 2.89
C PHE A 156 25.73 -26.75 1.53
N HIS A 157 25.59 -25.84 0.56
CA HIS A 157 26.11 -26.02 -0.80
C HIS A 157 25.62 -27.32 -1.47
N ARG A 158 24.38 -27.71 -1.15
CA ARG A 158 23.71 -28.94 -1.59
C ARG A 158 22.28 -28.64 -1.99
N LYS A 159 21.67 -29.52 -2.79
CA LYS A 159 20.27 -29.39 -3.20
C LYS A 159 19.33 -29.96 -2.15
N PHE A 160 18.22 -29.27 -1.92
CA PHE A 160 17.14 -29.74 -1.05
C PHE A 160 15.85 -29.80 -1.88
N PRO A 161 15.69 -30.77 -2.80
CA PRO A 161 14.44 -30.96 -3.54
C PRO A 161 13.27 -31.24 -2.60
N LYS A 162 12.05 -30.99 -3.08
CA LYS A 162 10.83 -31.32 -2.34
C LYS A 162 10.63 -32.83 -2.40
N GLU A 163 10.39 -33.47 -1.27
CA GLU A 163 10.49 -34.93 -1.13
C GLU A 163 9.10 -35.55 -0.93
N TYR A 164 8.74 -36.49 -1.80
CA TYR A 164 7.44 -37.16 -1.85
C TYR A 164 7.57 -38.69 -1.95
N GLU A 165 8.76 -39.19 -2.29
CA GLU A 165 9.02 -40.55 -2.75
C GLU A 165 9.42 -41.51 -1.62
N LEU A 166 9.85 -40.99 -0.45
CA LEU A 166 10.03 -41.84 0.74
C LEU A 166 8.73 -42.61 1.02
N ASN A 167 8.81 -43.95 1.10
CA ASN A 167 7.64 -44.84 1.12
C ASN A 167 6.59 -44.42 2.17
N TRP A 168 7.04 -44.10 3.38
CA TRP A 168 6.17 -43.67 4.49
C TRP A 168 5.51 -42.29 4.28
N LEU A 169 6.08 -41.42 3.45
CA LEU A 169 5.43 -40.18 3.00
C LEU A 169 4.42 -40.48 1.90
N ARG A 170 4.83 -41.26 0.90
CA ARG A 170 4.06 -41.57 -0.30
C ARG A 170 2.74 -42.28 0.04
N GLU A 171 2.79 -43.29 0.89
CA GLU A 171 1.62 -44.06 1.35
C GLU A 171 0.53 -43.17 1.96
N ARG A 172 0.94 -42.09 2.64
CA ARG A 172 0.04 -41.14 3.31
C ARG A 172 -0.18 -39.85 2.53
N LYS A 173 0.30 -39.77 1.28
CA LYS A 173 0.25 -38.57 0.41
C LYS A 173 0.82 -37.34 1.11
N MET A 174 1.91 -37.51 1.86
CA MET A 174 2.64 -36.45 2.55
C MET A 174 3.93 -36.11 1.79
N HIS A 175 4.60 -35.05 2.21
CA HIS A 175 5.88 -34.63 1.66
C HIS A 175 6.70 -33.86 2.68
N LEU A 176 8.00 -33.76 2.45
CA LEU A 176 8.87 -32.81 3.13
C LEU A 176 9.10 -31.59 2.25
N ASP A 177 9.09 -30.38 2.82
CA ASP A 177 9.33 -29.16 2.05
C ASP A 177 10.70 -29.19 1.37
N GLY A 178 11.74 -29.67 2.03
CA GLY A 178 12.99 -30.01 1.36
C GLY A 178 13.80 -31.07 2.11
N TYR A 179 14.47 -31.94 1.36
CA TYR A 179 15.29 -33.03 1.90
C TYR A 179 16.58 -33.19 1.11
N ASN A 180 17.68 -33.42 1.81
CA ASN A 180 18.95 -33.83 1.22
C ASN A 180 19.35 -35.21 1.75
N LYS A 181 19.48 -36.18 0.84
CA LYS A 181 19.78 -37.58 1.16
C LYS A 181 21.19 -37.78 1.73
N GLU A 182 22.19 -37.05 1.22
CA GLU A 182 23.59 -37.19 1.66
C GLU A 182 23.77 -36.71 3.10
N LEU A 183 23.15 -35.58 3.44
CA LEU A 183 23.22 -34.98 4.78
C LEU A 183 22.22 -35.61 5.76
N ARG A 184 21.33 -36.49 5.28
CA ARG A 184 20.15 -36.99 6.00
C ARG A 184 19.40 -35.86 6.73
N LEU A 185 19.26 -34.73 6.04
CA LEU A 185 18.73 -33.49 6.61
C LEU A 185 17.50 -33.04 5.83
N ALA A 186 16.40 -32.80 6.56
CA ALA A 186 15.15 -32.29 6.01
C ALA A 186 14.73 -30.99 6.70
N PHE A 187 13.88 -30.21 6.03
CA PHE A 187 13.22 -29.06 6.62
C PHE A 187 11.74 -28.96 6.26
N GLU A 188 11.00 -28.30 7.14
CA GLU A 188 9.59 -27.92 6.97
C GLU A 188 9.42 -26.43 7.28
N TYR A 189 8.77 -25.67 6.39
CA TYR A 189 8.46 -24.26 6.67
C TYR A 189 7.04 -24.12 7.23
N GLN A 190 6.96 -23.91 8.54
CA GLN A 190 5.72 -23.97 9.30
C GLN A 190 5.08 -22.58 9.44
N GLY A 191 3.85 -22.44 8.93
CA GLY A 191 3.05 -21.23 9.12
C GLY A 191 2.37 -21.17 10.50
N LYS A 192 1.76 -20.01 10.84
CA LYS A 192 1.09 -19.82 12.16
C LYS A 192 0.00 -20.88 12.43
N GLN A 193 -0.60 -21.39 11.36
CA GLN A 193 -1.65 -22.41 11.42
C GLN A 193 -1.18 -23.73 12.06
N HIS A 194 0.11 -24.07 12.02
CA HIS A 194 0.56 -25.31 12.66
C HIS A 194 0.66 -25.22 14.19
N TYR A 195 0.81 -23.99 14.71
CA TYR A 195 0.99 -23.75 16.15
C TYR A 195 -0.31 -23.33 16.84
N THR A 196 -1.26 -22.73 16.11
CA THR A 196 -2.49 -22.19 16.68
C THR A 196 -3.67 -22.46 15.77
N ARG A 197 -4.83 -22.75 16.37
CA ARG A 197 -6.06 -22.94 15.61
C ARG A 197 -6.46 -21.63 14.93
N ILE A 198 -6.46 -21.64 13.59
CA ILE A 198 -6.97 -20.52 12.78
C ILE A 198 -8.26 -21.00 12.09
N PRO A 199 -9.44 -20.43 12.38
CA PRO A 199 -10.73 -20.91 11.88
C PRO A 199 -10.83 -21.07 10.36
N HIS A 200 -10.07 -20.26 9.60
CA HIS A 200 -10.00 -20.37 8.15
C HIS A 200 -9.30 -21.64 7.64
N TYR A 201 -8.33 -22.17 8.41
CA TYR A 201 -7.57 -23.38 8.07
C TYR A 201 -8.13 -24.61 8.80
N HIS A 202 -8.66 -24.43 10.01
CA HIS A 202 -9.24 -25.49 10.82
C HIS A 202 -10.66 -25.10 11.25
N PRO A 203 -11.67 -25.49 10.45
CA PRO A 203 -13.07 -25.23 10.78
C PRO A 203 -13.44 -25.78 12.15
N THR A 204 -12.96 -26.99 12.47
CA THR A 204 -13.20 -27.68 13.73
C THR A 204 -11.89 -27.91 14.50
N GLU A 205 -12.01 -28.20 15.79
CA GLU A 205 -10.87 -28.60 16.63
C GLU A 205 -10.25 -29.92 16.14
N LYS A 206 -11.09 -30.84 15.67
CA LYS A 206 -10.65 -32.12 15.08
C LYS A 206 -9.70 -31.90 13.91
N VAL A 207 -10.02 -31.00 12.97
CA VAL A 207 -9.16 -30.71 11.81
C VAL A 207 -7.81 -30.12 12.24
N PHE A 208 -7.78 -29.31 13.30
CA PHE A 208 -6.52 -28.78 13.84
C PHE A 208 -5.67 -29.90 14.44
N ARG A 209 -6.28 -30.74 15.29
CA ARG A 209 -5.61 -31.91 15.89
C ARG A 209 -5.10 -32.89 14.84
N ASP A 210 -5.87 -33.14 13.78
CA ASP A 210 -5.45 -34.01 12.68
C ASP A 210 -4.26 -33.40 11.92
N SER A 211 -4.18 -32.07 11.77
CA SER A 211 -2.99 -31.42 11.24
C SER A 211 -1.78 -31.62 12.15
N GLN A 212 -1.93 -31.42 13.46
CA GLN A 212 -0.87 -31.64 14.44
C GLN A 212 -0.38 -33.09 14.46
N LYS A 213 -1.28 -34.07 14.33
CA LYS A 213 -0.94 -35.49 14.20
C LYS A 213 -0.10 -35.78 12.96
N ARG A 214 -0.35 -35.08 11.84
CA ARG A 214 0.47 -35.23 10.63
C ARG A 214 1.85 -34.61 10.80
N ASP A 215 1.94 -33.45 11.44
CA ASP A 215 3.23 -32.82 11.76
C ASP A 215 4.04 -33.73 12.70
N GLU A 216 3.40 -34.31 13.71
CA GLU A 216 4.02 -35.27 14.64
C GLU A 216 4.47 -36.55 13.95
N TYR A 217 3.64 -37.09 13.06
CA TYR A 217 4.01 -38.26 12.25
C TYR A 217 5.28 -38.00 11.42
N LYS A 218 5.44 -36.81 10.84
CA LYS A 218 6.67 -36.46 10.13
C LYS A 218 7.89 -36.47 11.06
N ARG A 219 7.78 -35.95 12.29
CA ARG A 219 8.88 -35.95 13.26
C ARG A 219 9.32 -37.38 13.58
N ILE A 220 8.37 -38.22 13.99
CA ILE A 220 8.61 -39.62 14.35
C ILE A 220 9.21 -40.39 13.17
N MET A 221 8.66 -40.23 11.96
CA MET A 221 9.18 -40.95 10.81
C MET A 221 10.55 -40.45 10.36
N CYS A 222 10.84 -39.15 10.48
CA CYS A 222 12.19 -38.66 10.22
C CYS A 222 13.17 -39.26 11.23
N GLU A 223 12.84 -39.24 12.52
CA GLU A 223 13.67 -39.82 13.59
C GLU A 223 13.92 -41.32 13.39
N ASN A 224 12.87 -42.11 13.13
CA ASN A 224 12.96 -43.56 12.88
C ASN A 224 13.77 -43.93 11.62
N ASN A 225 13.99 -42.98 10.72
CA ASN A 225 14.78 -43.18 9.50
C ASN A 225 16.10 -42.40 9.57
N ASP A 226 16.59 -42.03 10.75
CA ASP A 226 17.75 -41.17 11.02
C ASP A 226 17.85 -39.96 10.07
N ILE A 227 16.72 -39.28 9.85
CA ILE A 227 16.65 -38.01 9.13
C ILE A 227 16.46 -36.91 10.16
N THR A 228 17.40 -35.97 10.23
CA THR A 228 17.25 -34.78 11.06
C THR A 228 16.24 -33.83 10.43
N LEU A 229 15.15 -33.51 11.13
CA LEU A 229 14.13 -32.57 10.67
C LEU A 229 14.26 -31.20 11.36
N ILE A 230 14.37 -30.14 10.56
CA ILE A 230 14.41 -28.74 11.03
C ILE A 230 13.09 -28.02 10.69
N GLU A 231 12.35 -27.59 11.71
CA GLU A 231 11.06 -26.91 11.55
C GLU A 231 11.23 -25.38 11.65
N VAL A 232 11.18 -24.70 10.51
CA VAL A 232 11.44 -23.26 10.42
C VAL A 232 10.12 -22.48 10.35
N GLY A 233 9.89 -21.51 11.24
CA GLY A 233 8.79 -20.57 11.04
C GLY A 233 8.44 -19.70 12.24
N TYR A 234 8.18 -20.33 13.39
CA TYR A 234 7.85 -19.63 14.63
C TYR A 234 8.62 -20.22 15.81
N VAL A 235 9.01 -19.34 16.72
CA VAL A 235 9.67 -19.69 17.99
C VAL A 235 8.86 -19.13 19.15
N ARG A 236 8.91 -19.80 20.31
CA ARG A 236 8.34 -19.26 21.55
C ARG A 236 9.40 -18.38 22.22
N THR A 237 9.09 -17.10 22.42
CA THR A 237 9.95 -16.16 23.14
C THR A 237 9.10 -15.53 24.26
N ASN A 238 9.51 -15.70 25.51
CA ASN A 238 8.79 -15.20 26.70
C ASN A 238 7.30 -15.60 26.72
N GLY A 239 7.03 -16.88 26.44
CA GLY A 239 5.66 -17.43 26.38
C GLY A 239 4.82 -16.99 25.17
N LYS A 240 5.33 -16.13 24.29
CA LYS A 240 4.62 -15.65 23.09
C LYS A 240 5.17 -16.29 21.82
N LEU A 241 4.27 -16.72 20.94
CA LEU A 241 4.63 -17.26 19.63
C LEU A 241 5.05 -16.12 18.70
N ARG A 242 6.31 -16.12 18.26
CA ARG A 242 6.92 -15.09 17.43
C ARG A 242 7.41 -15.70 16.12
N ARG A 243 7.10 -15.05 15.00
CA ARG A 243 7.61 -15.45 13.68
C ARG A 243 9.12 -15.18 13.58
N VAL A 244 9.87 -16.14 13.03
CA VAL A 244 11.26 -15.96 12.63
C VAL A 244 11.33 -15.02 11.42
N LYS A 245 12.05 -13.92 11.52
CA LYS A 245 12.19 -12.95 10.41
C LYS A 245 13.23 -13.48 9.41
N PHE A 246 13.16 -13.07 8.14
CA PHE A 246 14.13 -13.51 7.12
C PHE A 246 15.60 -13.23 7.50
N LYS A 247 15.86 -12.13 8.21
CA LYS A 247 17.20 -11.80 8.71
C LYS A 247 17.73 -12.73 9.83
N GLU A 248 16.84 -13.53 10.43
CA GLU A 248 17.12 -14.45 11.54
C GLU A 248 17.12 -15.92 11.08
N ILE A 249 16.72 -16.22 9.83
CA ILE A 249 16.58 -17.61 9.35
C ILE A 249 17.93 -18.32 9.28
N GLU A 250 18.99 -17.65 8.82
CA GLU A 250 20.33 -18.24 8.77
C GLU A 250 20.79 -18.67 10.17
N ASP A 251 20.77 -17.73 11.13
CA ASP A 251 21.16 -18.02 12.52
C ASP A 251 20.30 -19.13 13.13
N PHE A 252 18.98 -19.13 12.84
CA PHE A 252 18.07 -20.17 13.31
C PHE A 252 18.45 -21.55 12.77
N ILE A 253 18.68 -21.68 11.45
CA ILE A 253 19.04 -22.97 10.84
C ILE A 253 20.38 -23.47 11.38
N VAL A 254 21.37 -22.58 11.47
CA VAL A 254 22.71 -22.94 11.96
C VAL A 254 22.64 -23.45 13.40
N ASN A 255 21.97 -22.71 14.29
CA ASN A 255 21.85 -23.11 15.70
C ASN A 255 21.10 -24.44 15.86
N GLU A 256 19.96 -24.61 15.19
CA GLU A 256 19.20 -25.87 15.26
C GLU A 256 19.98 -27.06 14.70
N CYS A 257 20.80 -26.85 13.66
CA CYS A 257 21.65 -27.91 13.12
C CYS A 257 22.77 -28.29 14.10
N LEU A 258 23.45 -27.30 14.69
CA LEU A 258 24.52 -27.54 15.66
C LEU A 258 23.99 -28.23 16.93
N GLU A 259 22.83 -27.80 17.45
CA GLU A 259 22.18 -28.44 18.60
C GLU A 259 21.80 -29.90 18.32
N LYS A 260 21.47 -30.23 17.07
CA LYS A 260 21.15 -31.60 16.61
C LYS A 260 22.36 -32.38 16.10
N GLY A 261 23.58 -31.88 16.32
CA GLY A 261 24.83 -32.57 15.96
C GLY A 261 25.15 -32.58 14.45
N ILE A 262 24.47 -31.78 13.63
CA ILE A 262 24.76 -31.65 12.20
C ILE A 262 25.89 -30.66 11.98
N SER A 263 26.95 -31.10 11.31
CA SER A 263 28.04 -30.22 10.89
C SER A 263 27.55 -29.20 9.86
N VAL A 264 27.79 -27.92 10.14
CA VAL A 264 27.44 -26.80 9.27
C VAL A 264 28.71 -26.20 8.69
N PRO A 265 28.83 -26.01 7.37
CA PRO A 265 29.98 -25.35 6.77
C PRO A 265 30.18 -23.94 7.33
N PHE A 266 31.41 -23.63 7.76
CA PHE A 266 31.75 -22.30 8.25
C PHE A 266 31.58 -21.27 7.14
N ARG A 267 30.93 -20.15 7.47
CA ARG A 267 30.71 -19.02 6.55
C ARG A 267 31.20 -17.73 7.17
N LYS A 268 32.14 -17.07 6.48
CA LYS A 268 32.64 -15.75 6.88
C LYS A 268 31.59 -14.64 6.74
N GLU A 269 30.69 -14.76 5.76
CA GLU A 269 29.67 -13.75 5.45
C GLU A 269 28.25 -14.31 5.54
N LYS A 270 27.36 -13.52 6.19
CA LYS A 270 25.92 -13.80 6.24
C LYS A 270 25.29 -13.82 4.86
N ILE A 271 24.32 -14.71 4.71
CA ILE A 271 23.53 -14.81 3.49
C ILE A 271 22.72 -13.53 3.30
N ASN A 272 23.04 -12.81 2.23
CA ASN A 272 22.21 -11.70 1.79
C ASN A 272 20.94 -12.23 1.15
N TRP A 273 19.95 -12.53 1.99
CA TRP A 273 18.65 -13.03 1.55
C TRP A 273 17.88 -12.06 0.68
N ARG A 274 18.33 -10.81 0.48
CA ARG A 274 17.78 -9.88 -0.52
C ARG A 274 18.38 -10.10 -1.92
N LYS A 275 19.19 -11.15 -2.10
CA LYS A 275 19.80 -11.55 -3.38
C LYS A 275 19.35 -12.92 -3.92
N PHE A 276 18.38 -13.57 -3.31
CA PHE A 276 17.72 -14.76 -3.86
C PHE A 276 16.83 -14.42 -5.06
N ASN A 277 16.93 -15.20 -6.12
CA ASN A 277 16.02 -15.10 -7.26
C ASN A 277 14.80 -16.00 -7.05
N ILE A 278 13.73 -15.45 -6.46
CA ILE A 278 12.50 -16.22 -6.13
C ILE A 278 11.30 -15.73 -6.97
N ALA A 279 11.55 -14.79 -7.89
CA ALA A 279 10.55 -14.27 -8.80
C ALA A 279 10.19 -15.29 -9.90
N PRO A 280 8.96 -15.22 -10.43
CA PRO A 280 8.72 -15.72 -11.78
C PRO A 280 9.64 -14.98 -12.78
N LEU A 281 10.18 -15.72 -13.74
CA LEU A 281 10.97 -15.21 -14.86
C LEU A 281 10.26 -14.01 -15.53
N GLY A 282 10.98 -12.91 -15.81
CA GLY A 282 10.50 -11.77 -16.60
C GLY A 282 10.10 -10.52 -15.80
N TYR A 283 9.86 -10.61 -14.48
CA TYR A 283 9.42 -9.44 -13.70
C TYR A 283 10.54 -8.43 -13.46
N LEU A 284 11.76 -8.90 -13.19
CA LEU A 284 12.89 -8.00 -12.98
C LEU A 284 13.31 -7.34 -14.28
N GLU A 285 13.20 -8.08 -15.38
CA GLU A 285 13.39 -7.63 -16.76
C GLU A 285 12.41 -6.49 -17.07
N GLU A 286 11.11 -6.64 -16.83
CA GLU A 286 10.16 -5.54 -17.04
C GLU A 286 10.56 -4.24 -16.30
N ILE A 287 11.03 -4.34 -15.05
CA ILE A 287 11.46 -3.17 -14.28
C ILE A 287 12.79 -2.58 -14.78
N LYS A 288 13.72 -3.41 -15.26
CA LYS A 288 14.96 -2.96 -15.91
C LYS A 288 14.63 -2.17 -17.17
N GLU A 289 13.64 -2.62 -17.94
CA GLU A 289 13.23 -2.01 -19.19
C GLU A 289 12.58 -0.65 -18.93
N ILE A 290 11.69 -0.56 -17.93
CA ILE A 290 11.10 0.71 -17.50
C ILE A 290 12.18 1.67 -16.97
N ALA A 291 13.17 1.17 -16.23
CA ALA A 291 14.29 1.99 -15.76
C ALA A 291 15.10 2.56 -16.93
N LYS A 292 15.37 1.74 -17.96
CA LYS A 292 16.03 2.15 -19.20
C LYS A 292 15.22 3.22 -19.93
N MET A 293 13.91 3.02 -20.10
CA MET A 293 13.01 4.00 -20.72
C MET A 293 12.94 5.33 -19.95
N LYS A 294 13.19 5.32 -18.63
CA LYS A 294 13.24 6.52 -17.80
C LYS A 294 14.63 7.18 -17.73
N GLY A 295 15.55 6.77 -18.62
CA GLY A 295 16.91 7.30 -18.67
C GLY A 295 17.72 6.90 -17.45
N GLY A 296 17.66 5.64 -17.05
CA GLY A 296 18.51 5.11 -15.97
C GLY A 296 18.58 3.60 -16.00
N LYS A 297 19.03 2.99 -14.89
CA LYS A 297 19.22 1.55 -14.79
C LYS A 297 18.71 1.04 -13.45
N CYS A 298 18.03 -0.10 -13.46
CA CYS A 298 17.77 -0.89 -12.27
C CYS A 298 19.02 -1.72 -11.98
N ILE A 299 19.70 -1.44 -10.87
CA ILE A 299 20.94 -2.14 -10.48
C ILE A 299 20.66 -3.33 -9.56
N SER A 300 19.41 -3.49 -9.11
CA SER A 300 19.01 -4.71 -8.41
C SER A 300 19.07 -5.92 -9.33
N GLN A 301 19.83 -6.92 -8.92
CA GLN A 301 19.97 -8.20 -9.62
C GLN A 301 18.86 -9.20 -9.25
N TYR A 302 18.05 -8.90 -8.22
CA TYR A 302 17.11 -9.86 -7.63
C TYR A 302 15.80 -9.19 -7.19
N TRP A 303 14.72 -9.97 -7.15
CA TRP A 303 13.40 -9.49 -6.75
C TRP A 303 12.84 -10.23 -5.54
N PHE A 304 12.27 -9.46 -4.61
CA PHE A 304 11.84 -9.91 -3.29
C PHE A 304 10.39 -9.57 -2.94
N GLY A 305 9.52 -9.60 -3.94
CA GLY A 305 8.14 -9.17 -3.80
C GLY A 305 7.94 -7.70 -4.15
N ALA A 306 6.72 -7.37 -4.58
CA ALA A 306 6.34 -6.04 -5.07
C ALA A 306 6.49 -4.88 -4.06
N ARG A 307 6.72 -5.18 -2.77
CA ARG A 307 6.86 -4.19 -1.70
C ARG A 307 8.30 -3.94 -1.27
N VAL A 308 9.26 -4.73 -1.77
CA VAL A 308 10.67 -4.50 -1.49
C VAL A 308 11.19 -3.41 -2.43
N LYS A 309 11.96 -2.48 -1.86
CA LYS A 309 12.59 -1.42 -2.66
C LYS A 309 13.72 -2.03 -3.48
N LEU A 310 13.68 -1.79 -4.79
CA LEU A 310 14.78 -2.02 -5.70
C LEU A 310 15.67 -0.77 -5.74
N GLU A 311 16.88 -0.96 -6.23
CA GLU A 311 17.93 0.04 -6.33
C GLU A 311 18.09 0.47 -7.78
N PHE A 312 18.21 1.78 -7.97
CA PHE A 312 18.25 2.42 -9.28
C PHE A 312 19.35 3.49 -9.32
N ILE A 313 19.88 3.71 -10.52
CA ILE A 313 20.71 4.85 -10.88
C ILE A 313 20.05 5.58 -12.07
N CYS A 314 19.93 6.91 -12.02
CA CYS A 314 19.45 7.69 -13.18
C CYS A 314 20.61 8.13 -14.08
N ALA A 315 20.32 8.75 -15.22
CA ALA A 315 21.31 9.34 -16.13
C ALA A 315 22.21 10.39 -15.46
N ASP A 316 21.68 11.18 -14.52
CA ASP A 316 22.48 12.13 -13.73
C ASP A 316 23.24 11.46 -12.55
N ASP A 317 23.52 10.16 -12.62
CA ASP A 317 24.24 9.34 -11.62
C ASP A 317 23.71 9.39 -10.18
N HIS A 318 22.43 9.70 -9.99
CA HIS A 318 21.81 9.66 -8.68
C HIS A 318 21.38 8.24 -8.31
N TYR A 319 21.91 7.75 -7.19
CA TYR A 319 21.46 6.52 -6.55
C TYR A 319 20.18 6.73 -5.73
N PHE A 320 19.18 5.87 -5.92
CA PHE A 320 17.96 5.89 -5.11
C PHE A 320 17.29 4.52 -5.00
N LYS A 321 16.46 4.37 -3.95
CA LYS A 321 15.69 3.16 -3.69
C LYS A 321 14.19 3.42 -3.88
N ALA A 322 13.52 2.58 -4.66
CA ALA A 322 12.10 2.72 -4.94
C ALA A 322 11.41 1.36 -5.05
N THR A 323 10.12 1.29 -4.71
CA THR A 323 9.33 0.08 -4.97
C THR A 323 8.98 -0.01 -6.46
N PRO A 324 8.82 -1.22 -7.03
CA PRO A 324 8.41 -1.40 -8.43
C PRO A 324 7.20 -0.54 -8.83
N ASN A 325 6.15 -0.49 -7.99
CA ASN A 325 4.96 0.32 -8.25
C ASN A 325 5.23 1.83 -8.30
N LYS A 326 6.24 2.32 -7.56
CA LYS A 326 6.64 3.72 -7.65
C LYS A 326 7.30 4.01 -8.98
N ILE A 327 8.03 3.06 -9.56
CA ILE A 327 8.71 3.21 -10.83
C ILE A 327 7.76 3.05 -12.01
N LYS A 328 7.08 1.89 -12.07
CA LYS A 328 6.12 1.52 -13.13
C LYS A 328 4.91 2.45 -13.16
N GLY A 329 4.54 3.00 -12.00
CA GLY A 329 3.33 3.78 -11.84
C GLY A 329 2.16 2.95 -11.35
N THR A 330 1.08 3.66 -11.07
CA THR A 330 -0.19 3.09 -10.64
C THR A 330 -1.30 3.73 -11.47
N PRO A 331 -2.51 3.18 -11.57
CA PRO A 331 -3.62 3.84 -12.28
C PRO A 331 -3.83 5.32 -11.89
N LYS A 332 -3.61 5.69 -10.62
CA LYS A 332 -3.69 7.08 -10.13
C LYS A 332 -2.50 7.96 -10.55
N LYS A 333 -1.38 7.32 -10.91
CA LYS A 333 -0.16 7.98 -11.36
C LYS A 333 0.53 7.08 -12.41
N PRO A 334 -0.02 7.01 -13.64
CA PRO A 334 0.35 5.99 -14.62
C PRO A 334 1.83 6.06 -15.00
N ASN A 335 2.41 7.26 -14.99
CA ASN A 335 3.83 7.46 -15.31
C ASN A 335 4.77 7.22 -14.13
N GLY A 336 4.24 6.87 -12.95
CA GLY A 336 5.01 6.64 -11.74
C GLY A 336 5.84 7.83 -11.30
N THR A 337 6.92 7.54 -10.60
CA THR A 337 7.91 8.48 -10.08
C THR A 337 9.28 7.92 -10.35
N TRP A 338 10.20 8.82 -10.69
CA TRP A 338 11.60 8.48 -10.93
C TRP A 338 12.50 9.12 -9.87
N CYS A 339 13.74 9.42 -10.24
CA CYS A 339 14.76 9.98 -9.39
C CYS A 339 14.25 11.22 -8.62
N PRO A 340 14.24 11.17 -7.27
CA PRO A 340 13.79 12.28 -6.45
C PRO A 340 14.71 13.50 -6.55
N LYS A 341 16.02 13.29 -6.77
CA LYS A 341 17.00 14.37 -6.95
C LYS A 341 16.77 15.12 -8.27
N CYS A 342 16.60 14.40 -9.39
CA CYS A 342 16.25 15.02 -10.68
C CYS A 342 14.91 15.77 -10.60
N LYS A 343 13.91 15.18 -9.92
CA LYS A 343 12.62 15.85 -9.68
C LYS A 343 12.81 17.16 -8.90
N TYR A 344 13.68 17.19 -7.90
CA TYR A 344 13.94 18.39 -7.11
C TYR A 344 14.69 19.46 -7.91
N LYS A 345 15.66 19.08 -8.75
CA LYS A 345 16.37 19.98 -9.68
C LYS A 345 15.39 20.66 -10.66
N TYR A 346 14.49 19.89 -11.26
CA TYR A 346 13.43 20.41 -12.14
C TYR A 346 12.43 21.32 -11.41
N LEU A 347 12.11 21.02 -10.13
CA LEU A 347 11.26 21.88 -9.31
C LEU A 347 11.94 23.18 -8.92
N GLN A 348 13.26 23.20 -8.72
CA GLN A 348 14.04 24.43 -8.47
C GLN A 348 14.11 25.32 -9.71
N GLN A 349 14.29 24.76 -10.90
CA GLN A 349 14.23 25.56 -12.15
C GLN A 349 12.85 26.20 -12.37
N ASN A 350 11.77 25.53 -11.92
CA ASN A 350 10.42 26.10 -11.88
C ASN A 350 10.17 27.08 -10.70
N GLN A 351 11.16 27.35 -9.82
CA GLN A 351 11.07 28.40 -8.80
C GLN A 351 11.22 29.81 -9.36
N LEU A 352 11.57 29.96 -10.66
CA LEU A 352 11.52 31.24 -11.38
C LEU A 352 10.13 31.92 -11.39
N LYS A 353 9.07 31.23 -10.94
CA LYS A 353 7.73 31.81 -10.78
C LYS A 353 7.61 32.79 -9.60
N TYR A 354 8.45 32.67 -8.57
CA TYR A 354 8.35 33.49 -7.34
C TYR A 354 9.58 34.37 -7.19
N THR A 355 9.59 35.45 -7.95
CA THR A 355 10.60 36.52 -7.87
C THR A 355 10.44 37.33 -6.59
N LYS A 356 11.47 38.12 -6.26
CA LYS A 356 11.40 39.13 -5.21
C LYS A 356 10.18 40.04 -5.37
N GLU A 357 9.93 40.51 -6.59
CA GLU A 357 8.76 41.31 -6.95
C GLU A 357 7.42 40.62 -6.63
N TYR A 358 7.31 39.30 -6.86
CA TYR A 358 6.13 38.54 -6.46
C TYR A 358 5.95 38.53 -4.93
N LEU A 359 7.04 38.38 -4.18
CA LEU A 359 6.98 38.40 -2.71
C LEU A 359 6.48 39.75 -2.18
N ASP A 360 6.92 40.84 -2.79
CA ASP A 360 6.51 42.19 -2.37
C ASP A 360 5.04 42.46 -2.75
N LYS A 361 4.60 42.06 -3.94
CA LYS A 361 3.17 42.08 -4.32
C LYS A 361 2.31 41.27 -3.36
N LEU A 362 2.79 40.09 -2.93
CA LEU A 362 2.09 39.26 -1.95
C LEU A 362 2.04 39.92 -0.57
N ALA A 363 3.10 40.61 -0.14
CA ALA A 363 3.11 41.34 1.12
C ALA A 363 2.06 42.46 1.13
N ILE A 364 1.98 43.25 0.05
CA ILE A 364 0.98 44.32 -0.13
C ILE A 364 -0.42 43.72 -0.14
N LEU A 365 -0.65 42.62 -0.86
CA LEU A 365 -1.94 41.93 -0.89
C LEU A 365 -2.42 41.48 0.50
N ARG A 366 -1.49 41.15 1.40
CA ARG A 366 -1.81 40.63 2.74
C ARG A 366 -1.87 41.69 3.84
N GLY A 367 -0.99 42.67 3.80
CA GLY A 367 -0.87 43.68 4.85
C GLY A 367 -1.28 45.10 4.43
N GLY A 368 -1.68 45.30 3.17
CA GLY A 368 -2.01 46.60 2.60
C GLY A 368 -0.76 47.41 2.18
N PRO A 369 -0.97 48.62 1.60
CA PRO A 369 0.11 49.53 1.21
C PRO A 369 1.11 49.76 2.35
N GLY A 370 2.41 49.76 2.04
CA GLY A 370 3.49 49.84 3.03
C GLY A 370 3.94 48.51 3.64
N SER A 371 3.34 47.38 3.22
CA SER A 371 3.84 46.04 3.55
C SER A 371 4.83 45.52 2.51
N GLU A 372 5.90 44.88 2.95
CA GLU A 372 6.98 44.38 2.07
C GLU A 372 7.56 43.05 2.58
N CYS A 373 8.18 42.28 1.69
CA CYS A 373 9.03 41.17 2.10
C CYS A 373 10.43 41.74 2.34
N LEU A 374 11.10 41.39 3.44
CA LEU A 374 12.49 41.81 3.70
C LEU A 374 13.50 40.73 3.31
N SER A 375 13.05 39.55 2.87
CA SER A 375 13.96 38.55 2.32
C SER A 375 14.42 38.96 0.92
N ILE A 376 15.73 38.88 0.70
CA ILE A 376 16.41 39.24 -0.56
C ILE A 376 15.89 38.37 -1.72
N GLU A 377 15.61 37.08 -1.45
CA GLU A 377 15.15 36.13 -2.45
C GLU A 377 14.12 35.11 -1.89
N TYR A 378 13.54 34.33 -2.80
CA TYR A 378 12.62 33.26 -2.46
C TYR A 378 13.35 32.01 -1.94
N LYS A 379 13.33 31.84 -0.62
CA LYS A 379 13.94 30.70 0.08
C LYS A 379 13.23 29.33 -0.10
N GLY A 380 12.05 29.28 -0.73
CA GLY A 380 11.27 28.03 -0.93
C GLY A 380 9.92 27.96 -0.20
N PHE A 381 9.05 27.05 -0.63
CA PHE A 381 7.61 27.08 -0.31
C PHE A 381 7.28 26.86 1.18
N HIS A 382 8.03 25.99 1.84
CA HIS A 382 7.88 25.67 3.26
C HIS A 382 8.93 26.35 4.15
N LYS A 383 9.71 27.28 3.58
CA LYS A 383 10.74 28.03 4.32
C LYS A 383 10.18 29.34 4.83
N LYS A 384 10.82 29.89 5.87
CA LYS A 384 10.46 31.17 6.46
C LYS A 384 11.10 32.32 5.70
N HIS A 385 10.32 33.36 5.49
CA HIS A 385 10.73 34.65 4.97
C HIS A 385 10.46 35.71 6.04
N THR A 386 11.21 36.80 5.97
CA THR A 386 11.04 37.98 6.83
C THR A 386 10.10 38.94 6.12
N TRP A 387 9.08 39.42 6.81
CA TRP A 387 8.05 40.30 6.29
C TRP A 387 7.90 41.52 7.19
N LYS A 388 7.47 42.64 6.61
CA LYS A 388 7.09 43.86 7.32
C LYS A 388 5.67 44.21 6.94
N CYS A 389 4.82 44.47 7.93
CA CYS A 389 3.45 44.94 7.67
C CYS A 389 3.41 46.47 7.54
N SER A 390 2.28 46.99 7.07
CA SER A 390 1.97 48.42 6.96
C SER A 390 2.10 49.20 8.26
N LYS A 391 1.92 48.56 9.43
CA LYS A 391 2.16 49.16 10.75
C LYS A 391 3.62 49.10 11.22
N GLY A 392 4.55 48.65 10.37
CA GLY A 392 5.99 48.59 10.66
C GLY A 392 6.47 47.34 11.41
N HIS A 393 5.58 46.41 11.79
CA HIS A 393 6.02 45.20 12.50
C HIS A 393 6.77 44.23 11.58
N ILE A 394 7.97 43.83 12.01
CA ILE A 394 8.78 42.82 11.33
C ILE A 394 8.52 41.43 11.95
N PHE A 395 8.27 40.43 11.11
CA PHE A 395 8.00 39.08 11.56
C PHE A 395 8.49 38.02 10.58
N SER A 396 8.79 36.83 11.10
CA SER A 396 9.21 35.67 10.32
C SER A 396 8.05 34.70 10.12
N ALA A 397 7.67 34.44 8.87
CA ALA A 397 6.56 33.55 8.53
C ALA A 397 6.89 32.68 7.31
N ARG A 398 6.35 31.47 7.28
CA ARG A 398 6.53 30.57 6.13
C ARG A 398 5.79 31.10 4.90
N PHE A 399 6.38 30.95 3.72
CA PHE A 399 5.76 31.40 2.47
C PHE A 399 4.37 30.78 2.24
N ASP A 400 4.22 29.47 2.43
CA ASP A 400 2.92 28.79 2.31
C ASP A 400 1.85 29.33 3.28
N SER A 401 2.28 29.78 4.45
CA SER A 401 1.41 30.32 5.49
C SER A 401 0.95 31.73 5.14
N VAL A 402 1.81 32.54 4.53
CA VAL A 402 1.47 33.88 4.03
C VAL A 402 0.66 33.81 2.73
N LYS A 403 1.05 32.95 1.80
CA LYS A 403 0.38 32.77 0.51
C LYS A 403 -1.00 32.15 0.67
N GLY A 404 -1.22 31.34 1.70
CA GLY A 404 -2.43 30.54 1.86
C GLY A 404 -2.39 29.27 1.01
N TYR A 405 -3.25 28.32 1.39
CA TYR A 405 -3.42 27.04 0.72
C TYR A 405 -4.90 26.80 0.41
N GLN A 406 -5.23 25.77 -0.37
CA GLN A 406 -6.62 25.56 -0.84
C GLN A 406 -7.67 25.49 0.28
N SER A 407 -7.31 24.99 1.46
CA SER A 407 -8.18 24.95 2.65
C SER A 407 -8.05 26.15 3.59
N LYS A 408 -7.13 27.09 3.33
CA LYS A 408 -6.99 28.37 4.06
C LYS A 408 -6.45 29.46 3.11
N PRO A 409 -7.25 29.93 2.15
CA PRO A 409 -6.81 30.87 1.12
C PRO A 409 -6.45 32.26 1.69
N GLU A 410 -6.98 32.63 2.85
CA GLU A 410 -6.65 33.85 3.58
C GLU A 410 -5.23 33.84 4.18
N GLY A 411 -4.60 32.66 4.30
CA GLY A 411 -3.27 32.54 4.88
C GLY A 411 -3.20 33.01 6.34
N SER A 412 -2.05 33.51 6.73
CA SER A 412 -1.77 34.09 8.04
C SER A 412 -0.80 35.23 7.86
N TRP A 413 -1.04 36.31 8.61
CA TRP A 413 -0.25 37.54 8.55
C TRP A 413 0.20 37.96 9.95
N CYS A 414 0.68 39.21 10.07
CA CYS A 414 1.23 39.79 11.29
C CYS A 414 0.30 39.62 12.49
N ARG A 415 0.71 38.83 13.49
CA ARG A 415 -0.07 38.57 14.72
C ARG A 415 -0.29 39.79 15.60
N LYS A 416 0.58 40.80 15.48
CA LYS A 416 0.45 42.07 16.21
C LYS A 416 -0.57 43.02 15.56
N CYS A 417 -1.10 42.67 14.39
CA CYS A 417 -2.10 43.46 13.67
C CYS A 417 -3.45 42.76 13.57
N ILE A 418 -3.55 41.53 14.10
CA ILE A 418 -4.75 40.69 14.11
C ILE A 418 -5.57 41.00 15.35
#